data_AF-A0AAD9PR24-F1
#
_entry.id   AF-A0AAD9PR24-F1
#
_cell.length_a   1.000
_cell.length_b   1.000
_cell.length_c   1.000
_cell.angle_alpha   90.00
_cell.angle_beta   90.00
_cell.angle_gamma   90.00
#
_symmetry.space_group_name_H-M   'P 1'
#
loop_
_entity.id
_entity.type
_entity.pdbx_description
1 polymer ?
#
loop_
_entity_poly.entity_id
_entity_poly.type
_entity_poly.pdbx_seq_one_letter_code
_entity_poly.pdbx_strand_id
1 'polypeptide(L)'
;MSKVEETPKPSLDEMFLQRQIQHLLQENKVLQVRTQGVQVLGKVLQESQENNARLEKEVEQLKLQLNQNGIDSSQVDFSVCTVSTVIDDECQQGSAASTLPNTSSNTSVINSNSGIHDHIHVTTASGPQSFSAGSPSLLIRENTVKETQAEFQLIGCEFDQLIKHIRSLRENFEKLPASNRDTETQGKLIVLFTKLSDYARQAKTRETLSSALVSEEEKIRAKLAEMEEEQASHEVFVQQLKEILEESREEIGEIQTEVNTYQEAAIVKREKEARVAHEQPKMFHSGQTTRFSPSQKVNLNYDMEMMIV
;
A
#
# COMPACT_ATOMS: atom_id res chain seq x y z
N MET A 1 -64.73 6.16 2.46
CA MET A 1 -64.00 6.13 1.18
C MET A 1 -62.84 7.10 1.29
N SER A 2 -61.65 6.62 1.62
CA SER A 2 -60.43 7.46 1.59
C SER A 2 -59.94 7.55 0.16
N LYS A 3 -59.84 8.78 -0.36
CA LYS A 3 -59.13 9.04 -1.60
C LYS A 3 -57.65 8.79 -1.35
N VAL A 4 -57.10 7.80 -2.03
CA VAL A 4 -55.65 7.60 -2.16
C VAL A 4 -55.15 8.77 -2.99
N GLU A 5 -54.33 9.61 -2.37
CA GLU A 5 -53.63 10.71 -3.01
C GLU A 5 -52.51 10.08 -3.86
N GLU A 6 -52.77 9.89 -5.16
CA GLU A 6 -51.75 9.46 -6.11
C GLU A 6 -50.74 10.61 -6.27
N THR A 7 -49.54 10.40 -5.74
CA THR A 7 -48.39 11.25 -6.05
C THR A 7 -48.04 11.10 -7.53
N PRO A 8 -47.83 12.20 -8.28
CA PRO A 8 -47.47 12.12 -9.69
C PRO A 8 -46.16 11.36 -9.85
N LYS A 9 -46.09 10.44 -10.82
CA LYS A 9 -44.82 9.79 -11.18
C LYS A 9 -43.82 10.88 -11.61
N PRO A 10 -42.59 10.87 -11.06
CA PRO A 10 -41.58 11.87 -11.42
C PRO A 10 -41.28 11.78 -12.92
N SER A 11 -41.13 12.92 -13.56
CA SER A 11 -40.81 12.96 -14.99
C SER A 11 -39.41 12.38 -15.25
N LEU A 12 -39.14 11.93 -16.47
CA LEU A 12 -37.84 11.35 -16.84
C LEU A 12 -36.68 12.31 -16.51
N ASP A 13 -36.86 13.60 -16.78
CA ASP A 13 -35.89 14.66 -16.47
C ASP A 13 -35.68 14.81 -14.96
N GLU A 14 -36.74 14.65 -14.17
CA GLU A 14 -36.70 14.72 -12.71
C GLU A 14 -35.94 13.52 -12.11
N MET A 15 -36.12 12.32 -12.68
CA MET A 15 -35.35 11.13 -12.30
C MET A 15 -33.86 11.25 -12.67
N PHE A 16 -33.54 11.80 -13.84
CA PHE A 16 -32.15 12.06 -14.25
C PHE A 16 -31.50 13.08 -13.33
N LEU A 17 -32.19 14.19 -13.04
CA LEU A 17 -31.68 15.22 -12.14
C LEU A 17 -31.49 14.68 -10.72
N GLN A 18 -32.42 13.86 -10.23
CA GLN A 18 -32.31 13.23 -8.91
C GLN A 18 -31.14 12.25 -8.83
N ARG A 19 -30.87 11.47 -9.89
CA ARG A 19 -29.69 10.61 -9.98
C ARG A 19 -28.40 11.43 -9.98
N GLN A 20 -28.36 12.54 -10.70
CA GLN A 20 -27.21 13.44 -10.75
C GLN A 20 -26.94 14.09 -9.37
N ILE A 21 -27.99 14.51 -8.66
CA ILE A 21 -27.89 15.05 -7.30
C ILE A 21 -27.32 14.00 -6.35
N GLN A 22 -27.81 12.75 -6.42
CA GLN A 22 -27.28 11.67 -5.57
C GLN A 22 -25.81 11.38 -5.87
N HIS A 23 -25.42 11.35 -7.14
CA HIS A 23 -24.03 11.18 -7.55
C HIS A 23 -23.13 12.28 -6.97
N LEU A 24 -23.53 13.55 -7.14
CA LEU A 24 -22.77 14.69 -6.62
C LEU A 24 -22.68 14.69 -5.08
N LEU A 25 -23.73 14.25 -4.38
CA LEU A 25 -23.69 14.09 -2.92
C LEU A 25 -22.67 13.02 -2.48
N GLN A 26 -22.59 11.91 -3.22
CA GLN A 26 -21.63 10.85 -2.95
C GLN A 26 -20.19 11.31 -3.23
N GLU A 27 -19.96 12.01 -4.35
CA GLU A 27 -18.66 12.61 -4.67
C GLU A 27 -18.24 13.64 -3.62
N ASN A 28 -19.18 14.46 -3.12
CA ASN A 28 -18.89 15.43 -2.07
C ASN A 28 -18.44 14.76 -0.76
N LYS A 29 -19.09 13.65 -0.38
CA LYS A 29 -18.69 12.84 0.79
C LYS A 29 -17.27 12.28 0.62
N VAL A 30 -16.92 11.78 -0.56
CA VAL A 30 -15.57 11.30 -0.87
C VAL A 30 -14.55 12.44 -0.81
N LEU A 31 -14.87 13.60 -1.36
CA LEU A 31 -14.01 14.79 -1.29
C LEU A 31 -13.79 15.26 0.15
N GLN A 32 -14.80 15.16 1.01
CA GLN A 32 -14.68 15.50 2.42
C GLN A 32 -13.71 14.57 3.15
N VAL A 33 -13.81 13.25 2.91
CA VAL A 33 -12.86 12.26 3.45
C VAL A 33 -11.44 12.52 2.95
N ARG A 34 -11.27 12.79 1.65
CA ARG A 34 -9.96 13.15 1.08
C ARG A 34 -9.37 14.40 1.72
N THR A 35 -10.21 15.41 1.95
CA THR A 35 -9.79 16.66 2.60
C THR A 35 -9.32 16.42 4.04
N GLN A 36 -10.05 15.60 4.80
CA GLN A 36 -9.64 15.18 6.15
C GLN A 36 -8.32 14.41 6.12
N GLY A 37 -8.15 13.49 5.16
CA GLY A 37 -6.90 12.77 4.96
C GLY A 37 -5.72 13.70 4.72
N VAL A 38 -5.87 14.69 3.81
CA VAL A 38 -4.85 15.70 3.53
C VAL A 38 -4.51 16.54 4.77
N GLN A 39 -5.49 16.90 5.60
CA GLN A 39 -5.25 17.63 6.85
C GLN A 39 -4.42 16.80 7.85
N VAL A 40 -4.75 15.52 8.02
CA VAL A 40 -4.00 14.61 8.90
C VAL A 40 -2.57 14.43 8.38
N LEU A 41 -2.39 14.19 7.08
CA LEU A 41 -1.08 14.10 6.43
C LEU A 41 -0.26 15.38 6.64
N GLY A 42 -0.89 16.55 6.49
CA GLY A 42 -0.24 17.84 6.76
C GLY A 42 0.25 17.95 8.20
N LYS A 43 -0.55 17.52 9.18
CA LYS A 43 -0.18 17.52 10.59
C LYS A 43 0.98 16.56 10.88
N VAL A 44 0.93 15.34 10.35
CA VAL A 44 2.01 14.34 10.51
C VAL A 44 3.32 14.84 9.88
N LEU A 45 3.24 15.46 8.70
CA LEU A 45 4.41 16.05 8.05
C LEU A 45 5.01 17.19 8.89
N GLN A 46 4.16 18.05 9.46
CA GLN A 46 4.60 19.12 10.35
C GLN A 46 5.29 18.57 11.62
N GLU A 47 4.66 17.61 12.30
CA GLU A 47 5.24 16.95 13.48
C GLU A 47 6.58 16.26 13.15
N SER A 48 6.69 15.65 11.96
CA SER A 48 7.94 15.05 11.48
C SER A 48 9.03 16.10 11.24
N GLN A 49 8.68 17.25 10.66
CA GLN A 49 9.64 18.35 10.44
C GLN A 49 10.12 18.95 11.77
N GLU A 50 9.21 19.15 12.73
CA GLU A 50 9.55 19.64 14.07
C GLU A 50 10.47 18.66 14.83
N ASN A 51 10.19 17.35 14.73
CA ASN A 51 11.04 16.32 15.32
C ASN A 51 12.42 16.25 14.66
N ASN A 52 12.50 16.36 13.34
CA ASN A 52 13.79 16.41 12.64
C ASN A 52 14.60 17.63 13.08
N ALA A 53 14.00 18.82 13.15
CA ALA A 53 14.68 20.02 13.61
C ALA A 53 15.15 19.90 15.07
N ARG A 54 14.41 19.18 15.91
CA ARG A 54 14.82 18.88 17.29
C ARG A 54 16.00 17.91 17.34
N LEU A 55 15.95 16.83 16.55
CA LEU A 55 17.03 15.86 16.44
C LEU A 55 18.32 16.50 15.90
N GLU A 56 18.23 17.39 14.89
CA GLU A 56 19.37 18.15 14.38
C GLU A 56 20.05 18.94 15.51
N LYS A 57 19.28 19.63 16.36
CA LYS A 57 19.82 20.35 17.51
C LYS A 57 20.46 19.42 18.55
N GLU A 58 19.86 18.26 18.82
CA GLU A 58 20.45 17.27 19.73
C GLU A 58 21.76 16.71 19.17
N VAL A 59 21.83 16.43 17.87
CA VAL A 59 23.05 15.99 17.19
C VAL A 59 24.14 17.08 17.23
N GLU A 60 23.80 18.35 16.99
CA GLU A 60 24.75 19.46 17.12
C GLU A 60 25.26 19.58 18.57
N GLN A 61 24.38 19.44 19.56
CA GLN A 61 24.76 19.49 20.97
C GLN A 61 25.69 18.33 21.34
N LEU A 62 25.41 17.12 20.88
CA LEU A 62 26.27 15.95 21.08
C LEU A 62 27.62 16.11 20.40
N LYS A 63 27.67 16.65 19.17
CA LYS A 63 28.92 17.00 18.48
C LYS A 63 29.73 18.00 19.29
N LEU A 64 29.09 19.03 19.85
CA LEU A 64 29.75 20.02 20.70
C LEU A 64 30.34 19.36 21.97
N GLN A 65 29.58 18.47 22.62
CA GLN A 65 30.03 17.73 23.80
C GLN A 65 31.21 16.79 23.49
N LEU A 66 31.20 16.11 22.34
CA LEU A 66 32.30 15.25 21.91
C LEU A 66 33.59 16.04 21.64
N ASN A 67 33.48 17.19 20.97
CA ASN A 67 34.61 18.09 20.73
C ASN A 67 35.16 18.67 22.05
N GLN A 68 34.30 18.99 23.03
CA GLN A 68 34.72 19.44 24.36
C GLN A 68 35.42 18.33 25.17
N ASN A 69 35.09 17.06 24.91
CA ASN A 69 35.72 15.89 25.52
C ASN A 69 37.00 15.43 24.79
N GLY A 70 37.50 16.20 23.82
CA GLY A 70 38.77 15.94 23.14
C GLY A 70 38.71 14.85 22.05
N ILE A 71 37.52 14.49 21.58
CA ILE A 71 37.33 13.57 20.45
C ILE A 71 37.02 14.42 19.22
N ASP A 72 38.02 14.60 18.34
CA ASP A 72 37.88 15.39 17.12
C ASP A 72 37.02 14.63 16.10
N SER A 73 35.77 15.07 15.91
CA SER A 73 34.77 14.42 15.05
C SER A 73 35.00 14.63 13.55
N SER A 74 36.09 15.30 13.15
CA SER A 74 36.41 15.60 11.74
C SER A 74 36.82 14.39 10.88
N GLN A 75 36.87 13.18 11.45
CA GLN A 75 37.29 11.95 10.76
C GLN A 75 36.18 10.94 10.42
N VAL A 76 34.91 11.22 10.75
CA VAL A 76 33.81 10.28 10.46
C VAL A 76 33.02 10.78 9.25
N ASP A 77 33.55 10.49 8.07
CA ASP A 77 32.80 10.62 6.81
C ASP A 77 31.74 9.52 6.76
N PHE A 78 30.46 9.89 6.93
CA PHE A 78 29.35 8.99 6.66
C PHE A 78 29.09 8.93 5.15
N SER A 79 29.96 8.23 4.43
CA SER A 79 29.62 7.75 3.08
C SER A 79 28.62 6.61 3.24
N VAL A 80 27.39 6.85 2.79
CA VAL A 80 26.33 5.83 2.70
C VAL A 80 26.78 4.77 1.70
N CYS A 81 27.29 3.64 2.19
CA CYS A 81 27.41 2.43 1.38
C CYS A 81 26.00 1.93 1.07
N THR A 82 25.47 2.27 -0.09
CA THR A 82 24.44 1.44 -0.73
C THR A 82 25.07 0.08 -1.02
N VAL A 83 24.76 -0.92 -0.21
CA VAL A 83 25.13 -2.31 -0.47
C VAL A 83 24.32 -2.78 -1.68
N SER A 84 24.93 -2.72 -2.86
CA SER A 84 24.47 -3.48 -4.01
C SER A 84 24.72 -4.96 -3.71
N THR A 85 23.66 -5.69 -3.39
CA THR A 85 23.70 -7.15 -3.33
C THR A 85 23.86 -7.71 -4.74
N VAL A 86 25.09 -8.04 -5.11
CA VAL A 86 25.35 -8.99 -6.19
C VAL A 86 25.00 -10.37 -5.62
N ILE A 87 23.93 -10.95 -6.16
CA ILE A 87 23.54 -12.34 -5.90
C ILE A 87 24.45 -13.19 -6.77
N ASP A 88 25.41 -13.87 -6.17
CA ASP A 88 26.02 -15.05 -6.77
C ASP A 88 25.47 -16.28 -6.06
N ASP A 89 24.60 -16.99 -6.79
CA ASP A 89 24.25 -18.39 -6.57
C ASP A 89 25.52 -19.24 -6.67
N GLU A 90 25.87 -19.99 -5.62
CA GLU A 90 26.27 -21.40 -5.78
C GLU A 90 26.35 -22.14 -4.43
N CYS A 91 25.54 -23.19 -4.34
CA CYS A 91 25.60 -24.24 -3.34
C CYS A 91 26.92 -25.02 -3.42
N GLN A 92 27.59 -25.28 -2.28
CA GLN A 92 28.01 -26.64 -1.88
C GLN A 92 28.69 -26.72 -0.49
N GLN A 93 28.16 -27.65 0.32
CA GLN A 93 28.82 -28.59 1.24
C GLN A 93 30.01 -28.17 2.14
N GLY A 94 29.89 -28.49 3.44
CA GLY A 94 30.93 -29.23 4.17
C GLY A 94 31.55 -28.60 5.42
N SER A 95 31.12 -29.10 6.58
CA SER A 95 31.89 -29.45 7.80
C SER A 95 32.95 -28.51 8.45
N ALA A 96 32.73 -28.36 9.77
CA ALA A 96 33.69 -28.45 10.89
C ALA A 96 34.60 -27.24 11.26
N ALA A 97 34.30 -26.74 12.47
CA ALA A 97 35.20 -26.42 13.59
C ALA A 97 36.37 -25.41 13.45
N SER A 98 36.34 -24.48 14.43
CA SER A 98 37.48 -24.04 15.25
C SER A 98 38.18 -22.71 14.94
N THR A 99 38.30 -21.93 16.03
CA THR A 99 39.38 -21.00 16.39
C THR A 99 39.46 -19.61 15.74
N LEU A 100 39.16 -18.60 16.57
CA LEU A 100 39.87 -17.30 16.61
C LEU A 100 41.40 -17.52 16.67
N PRO A 101 42.25 -16.60 16.13
CA PRO A 101 42.55 -15.36 16.87
C PRO A 101 42.89 -14.08 16.05
N ASN A 102 42.63 -12.94 16.69
CA ASN A 102 43.32 -11.64 16.73
C ASN A 102 44.23 -11.08 15.59
N THR A 103 43.93 -9.81 15.28
CA THR A 103 44.81 -8.64 15.01
C THR A 103 45.82 -8.69 13.85
N SER A 104 45.63 -7.85 12.84
CA SER A 104 46.34 -6.56 12.67
C SER A 104 46.22 -6.04 11.23
N SER A 105 46.30 -4.73 11.11
CA SER A 105 46.21 -3.89 9.92
C SER A 105 46.98 -4.39 8.69
N ASN A 106 46.42 -4.19 7.50
CA ASN A 106 47.14 -3.55 6.39
C ASN A 106 46.17 -3.04 5.33
N THR A 107 46.29 -1.74 5.07
CA THR A 107 45.75 -0.97 3.97
C THR A 107 46.25 -1.47 2.61
N SER A 108 45.37 -1.63 1.64
CA SER A 108 45.73 -1.45 0.23
C SER A 108 44.65 -0.64 -0.50
N VAL A 109 45.13 0.46 -1.06
CA VAL A 109 44.43 1.41 -1.91
C VAL A 109 44.18 0.76 -3.26
N ILE A 110 42.95 0.76 -3.74
CA ILE A 110 42.67 0.76 -5.18
C ILE A 110 41.69 1.90 -5.47
N ASN A 111 42.29 2.97 -5.97
CA ASN A 111 41.67 4.11 -6.62
C ASN A 111 41.25 3.70 -8.04
N SER A 112 39.98 3.88 -8.38
CA SER A 112 39.51 3.89 -9.78
C SER A 112 38.36 4.88 -9.94
N ASN A 113 38.72 6.13 -10.22
CA ASN A 113 37.85 7.05 -10.95
C ASN A 113 37.67 6.51 -12.38
N SER A 114 36.42 6.31 -12.80
CA SER A 114 36.06 6.19 -14.22
C SER A 114 34.60 6.60 -14.37
N GLY A 115 34.38 7.81 -14.88
CA GLY A 115 33.06 8.27 -15.29
C GLY A 115 32.56 7.47 -16.48
N ILE A 116 31.33 6.98 -16.37
CA ILE A 116 30.53 6.54 -17.51
C ILE A 116 29.11 7.05 -17.24
N HIS A 117 28.68 8.00 -18.08
CA HIS A 117 27.27 8.31 -18.26
C HIS A 117 26.61 7.10 -18.91
N ASP A 118 25.61 6.50 -18.26
CA ASP A 118 24.70 5.59 -18.95
C ASP A 118 23.24 5.95 -18.67
N HIS A 119 22.53 6.11 -19.78
CA HIS A 119 21.13 6.49 -19.90
C HIS A 119 20.20 5.46 -19.24
N ILE A 120 19.29 5.93 -18.38
CA ILE A 120 18.19 5.14 -17.85
C ILE A 120 17.22 4.83 -19.01
N HIS A 121 17.21 3.57 -19.46
CA HIS A 121 16.13 3.05 -20.28
C HIS A 121 14.91 2.79 -19.39
N VAL A 122 13.89 3.66 -19.50
CA VAL A 122 12.57 3.41 -18.92
C VAL A 122 11.81 2.48 -19.87
N THR A 123 11.72 1.20 -19.51
CA THR A 123 10.77 0.28 -20.15
C THR A 123 9.49 0.29 -19.34
N THR A 124 8.50 1.05 -19.81
CA THR A 124 7.11 0.97 -19.34
C THR A 124 6.50 -0.35 -19.81
N ALA A 125 6.47 -1.37 -18.96
CA ALA A 125 5.64 -2.55 -19.18
C ALA A 125 4.40 -2.45 -18.29
N SER A 126 3.30 -2.00 -18.91
CA SER A 126 1.96 -2.02 -18.36
C SER A 126 1.39 -3.44 -18.39
N GLY A 127 1.11 -4.01 -17.23
CA GLY A 127 0.34 -5.24 -17.05
C GLY A 127 0.12 -5.51 -15.57
N PRO A 128 -1.05 -6.06 -15.16
CA PRO A 128 -1.36 -6.26 -13.75
C PRO A 128 -0.44 -7.36 -13.19
N GLN A 129 0.50 -6.97 -12.34
CA GLN A 129 1.22 -7.94 -11.51
C GLN A 129 0.24 -8.43 -10.45
N SER A 130 -0.40 -9.57 -10.73
CA SER A 130 -0.96 -10.43 -9.70
C SER A 130 0.11 -10.67 -8.65
N PHE A 131 -0.18 -10.34 -7.40
CA PHE A 131 0.68 -10.68 -6.27
C PHE A 131 0.82 -12.20 -6.24
N SER A 132 1.94 -12.69 -6.77
CA SER A 132 2.32 -14.10 -6.67
C SER A 132 2.41 -14.44 -5.19
N ALA A 133 1.59 -15.40 -4.77
CA ALA A 133 1.65 -16.06 -3.47
C ALA A 133 3.04 -16.69 -3.30
N GLY A 134 3.96 -15.87 -2.80
CA GLY A 134 5.38 -16.18 -2.78
C GLY A 134 6.16 -15.03 -2.17
N SER A 135 5.68 -14.50 -1.04
CA SER A 135 6.51 -13.67 -0.16
C SER A 135 7.09 -14.57 0.93
N PRO A 136 8.32 -15.10 0.78
CA PRO A 136 8.99 -15.74 1.89
C PRO A 136 9.58 -14.64 2.78
N SER A 137 8.81 -14.10 3.74
CA SER A 137 9.34 -13.53 5.02
C SER A 137 8.39 -12.62 5.83
N LEU A 138 7.16 -12.31 5.41
CA LEU A 138 6.22 -11.57 6.30
C LEU A 138 5.46 -12.45 7.29
N LEU A 139 5.62 -13.77 7.20
CA LEU A 139 5.43 -14.65 8.35
C LEU A 139 6.66 -14.54 9.26
N ILE A 140 6.86 -13.35 9.83
CA ILE A 140 7.40 -13.26 11.18
C ILE A 140 6.54 -14.25 11.97
N ARG A 141 7.12 -15.39 12.38
CA ARG A 141 6.41 -16.44 13.13
C ARG A 141 5.54 -15.73 14.17
N GLU A 142 4.24 -16.00 14.15
CA GLU A 142 3.13 -15.13 14.60
C GLU A 142 3.18 -14.65 16.07
N ASN A 143 4.20 -15.04 16.83
CA ASN A 143 4.43 -14.64 18.23
C ASN A 143 5.87 -14.25 18.57
N THR A 144 6.80 -14.15 17.61
CA THR A 144 8.24 -13.97 17.93
C THR A 144 8.53 -12.72 18.77
N VAL A 145 7.82 -11.62 18.54
CA VAL A 145 8.03 -10.37 19.29
C VAL A 145 7.51 -10.49 20.72
N LYS A 146 6.37 -11.18 20.92
CA LYS A 146 5.81 -11.48 22.25
C LYS A 146 6.69 -12.46 23.02
N GLU A 147 7.21 -13.49 22.35
CA GLU A 147 8.18 -14.44 22.90
C GLU A 147 9.46 -13.71 23.33
N THR A 148 10.01 -12.87 22.45
CA THR A 148 11.20 -12.05 22.73
C THR A 148 10.98 -11.09 23.91
N GLN A 149 9.80 -10.47 24.00
CA GLN A 149 9.44 -9.62 25.13
C GLN A 149 9.46 -10.41 26.45
N ALA A 150 8.87 -11.61 26.46
CA ALA A 150 8.83 -12.47 27.63
C ALA A 150 10.24 -12.95 28.04
N GLU A 151 11.10 -13.24 27.06
CA GLU A 151 12.51 -13.58 27.32
C GLU A 151 13.26 -12.42 28.00
N PHE A 152 13.08 -11.18 27.54
CA PHE A 152 13.71 -10.03 28.20
C PHE A 152 13.19 -9.80 29.63
N GLN A 153 11.92 -10.08 29.91
CA GLN A 153 11.38 -10.05 31.28
C GLN A 153 12.05 -11.11 32.16
N LEU A 154 12.19 -12.34 31.65
CA LEU A 154 12.84 -13.43 32.37
C LEU A 154 14.31 -13.11 32.66
N ILE A 155 15.06 -12.69 31.64
CA ILE A 155 16.46 -12.27 31.76
C ILE A 155 16.62 -11.13 32.76
N GLY A 156 15.71 -10.14 32.73
CA GLY A 156 15.66 -9.06 33.73
C GLY A 156 15.53 -9.60 35.17
N CYS A 157 14.63 -10.55 35.38
CA CYS A 157 14.45 -11.21 36.69
C CYS A 157 15.71 -11.97 37.15
N GLU A 158 16.40 -12.65 36.22
CA GLU A 158 17.65 -13.36 36.52
C GLU A 158 18.77 -12.39 36.92
N PHE A 159 18.91 -11.26 36.22
CA PHE A 159 19.87 -10.23 36.60
C PHE A 159 19.55 -9.65 37.98
N ASP A 160 18.29 -9.41 38.32
CA ASP A 160 17.89 -8.94 39.65
C ASP A 160 18.28 -9.94 40.76
N GLN A 161 18.14 -11.24 40.50
CA GLN A 161 18.58 -12.29 41.43
C GLN A 161 20.10 -12.30 41.60
N LEU A 162 20.85 -12.21 40.50
CA LEU A 162 22.32 -12.14 40.53
C LEU A 162 22.79 -10.89 41.29
N ILE A 163 22.18 -9.74 41.06
CA ILE A 163 22.45 -8.48 41.77
C ILE A 163 22.22 -8.64 43.27
N LYS A 164 21.13 -9.29 43.68
CA LYS A 164 20.86 -9.59 45.10
C LYS A 164 21.95 -10.50 45.68
N HIS A 165 22.33 -11.57 44.98
CA HIS A 165 23.37 -12.49 45.45
C HIS A 165 24.72 -11.79 45.63
N ILE A 166 25.14 -10.98 44.66
CA ILE A 166 26.43 -10.29 44.78
C ILE A 166 26.41 -9.21 45.88
N ARG A 167 25.26 -8.56 46.11
CA ARG A 167 25.09 -7.62 47.23
C ARG A 167 25.27 -8.34 48.57
N SER A 168 24.59 -9.48 48.76
CA SER A 168 24.74 -10.30 49.96
C SER A 168 26.17 -10.82 50.13
N LEU A 169 26.82 -11.24 49.03
CA LEU A 169 28.21 -11.70 49.07
C LEU A 169 29.16 -10.57 49.47
N ARG A 170 28.95 -9.36 48.96
CA ARG A 170 29.71 -8.17 49.35
C ARG A 170 29.50 -7.84 50.83
N GLU A 171 28.28 -7.85 51.32
CA GLU A 171 27.98 -7.61 52.75
C GLU A 171 28.65 -8.66 53.65
N ASN A 172 28.66 -9.93 53.24
CA ASN A 172 29.34 -11.00 53.98
C ASN A 172 30.87 -10.82 53.96
N PHE A 173 31.43 -10.40 52.82
CA PHE A 173 32.85 -10.08 52.70
C PHE A 173 33.23 -8.90 53.61
N GLU A 174 32.38 -7.88 53.69
CA GLU A 174 32.54 -6.73 54.59
C GLU A 174 32.37 -7.07 56.08
N LYS A 175 31.88 -8.27 56.44
CA LYS A 175 31.83 -8.75 57.83
C LYS A 175 33.08 -9.53 58.24
N LEU A 176 33.93 -9.94 57.29
CA LEU A 176 35.17 -10.68 57.61
C LEU A 176 36.16 -9.80 58.41
N PRO A 177 37.05 -10.39 59.23
CA PRO A 177 38.15 -9.64 59.86
C PRO A 177 39.03 -8.94 58.83
N ALA A 178 39.56 -7.75 59.14
CA ALA A 178 40.36 -6.96 58.20
C ALA A 178 41.59 -7.71 57.65
N SER A 179 42.21 -8.58 58.45
CA SER A 179 43.32 -9.45 58.03
C SER A 179 42.97 -10.41 56.90
N ASN A 180 41.67 -10.72 56.74
CA ASN A 180 41.16 -11.68 55.77
C ASN A 180 40.46 -10.98 54.57
N ARG A 181 40.39 -9.65 54.57
CA ARG A 181 39.81 -8.88 53.47
C ARG A 181 40.87 -8.60 52.44
N ASP A 182 40.90 -9.45 51.43
CA ASP A 182 41.68 -9.23 50.23
C ASP A 182 41.07 -8.11 49.36
N THR A 183 41.87 -7.07 49.07
CA THR A 183 41.46 -5.93 48.24
C THR A 183 41.17 -6.33 46.80
N GLU A 184 41.83 -7.37 46.29
CA GLU A 184 41.59 -7.85 44.92
C GLU A 184 40.19 -8.45 44.80
N THR A 185 39.78 -9.29 45.75
CA THR A 185 38.44 -9.88 45.82
C THR A 185 37.36 -8.81 46.00
N GLN A 186 37.60 -7.79 46.83
CA GLN A 186 36.71 -6.65 46.95
C GLN A 186 36.55 -5.90 45.62
N GLY A 187 37.66 -5.67 44.90
CA GLY A 187 37.64 -5.05 43.57
C GLY A 187 36.83 -5.87 42.56
N LYS A 188 37.02 -7.20 42.53
CA LYS A 188 36.26 -8.13 41.67
C LYS A 188 34.76 -8.06 41.95
N LEU A 189 34.35 -8.00 43.22
CA LEU A 189 32.94 -7.88 43.62
C LEU A 189 32.32 -6.56 43.14
N ILE A 190 33.05 -5.44 43.26
CA ILE A 190 32.59 -4.13 42.79
C ILE A 190 32.42 -4.16 41.26
N VAL A 191 33.43 -4.63 40.52
CA VAL A 191 33.38 -4.70 39.06
C VAL A 191 32.23 -5.58 38.58
N LEU A 192 32.03 -6.74 39.20
CA LEU A 192 30.94 -7.65 38.83
C LEU A 192 29.57 -7.06 39.17
N PHE A 193 29.42 -6.36 40.31
CA PHE A 193 28.19 -5.66 40.67
C PHE A 193 27.83 -4.58 39.65
N THR A 194 28.80 -3.77 39.23
CA THR A 194 28.59 -2.74 38.20
C THR A 194 28.18 -3.36 36.87
N LYS A 195 28.88 -4.41 36.41
CA LYS A 195 28.55 -5.11 35.16
C LYS A 195 27.14 -5.70 35.19
N LEU A 196 26.75 -6.39 36.26
CA LEU A 196 25.41 -6.95 36.39
C LEU A 196 24.33 -5.85 36.41
N SER A 197 24.59 -4.73 37.08
CA SER A 197 23.68 -3.58 37.10
C SER A 197 23.48 -2.97 35.72
N ASP A 198 24.56 -2.87 34.93
CA ASP A 198 24.49 -2.38 33.55
C ASP A 198 23.71 -3.34 32.63
N TYR A 199 23.90 -4.65 32.77
CA TYR A 199 23.15 -5.62 31.99
C TYR A 199 21.66 -5.66 32.38
N ALA A 200 21.33 -5.54 33.67
CA ALA A 200 19.95 -5.43 34.13
C ALA A 200 19.25 -4.21 33.50
N ARG A 201 19.94 -3.06 33.47
CA ARG A 201 19.43 -1.85 32.82
C ARG A 201 19.21 -2.05 31.32
N GLN A 202 20.16 -2.70 30.63
CA GLN A 202 20.02 -3.01 29.21
C GLN A 202 18.86 -3.97 28.91
N ALA A 203 18.71 -5.03 29.71
CA ALA A 203 17.58 -5.96 29.62
C ALA A 203 16.26 -5.21 29.79
N LYS A 204 16.17 -4.29 30.76
CA LYS A 204 14.97 -3.47 30.96
C LYS A 204 14.67 -2.55 29.78
N THR A 205 15.69 -1.91 29.20
CA THR A 205 15.52 -1.09 27.99
C THR A 205 15.01 -1.94 26.82
N ARG A 206 15.57 -3.14 26.61
CA ARG A 206 15.14 -4.06 25.56
C ARG A 206 13.71 -4.56 25.78
N GLU A 207 13.34 -4.87 27.02
CA GLU A 207 11.97 -5.23 27.39
C GLU A 207 10.98 -4.12 27.03
N THR A 208 11.28 -2.86 27.37
CA THR A 208 10.42 -1.71 27.04
C THR A 208 10.28 -1.51 25.53
N LEU A 209 11.37 -1.61 24.78
CA LEU A 209 11.33 -1.53 23.32
C LEU A 209 10.51 -2.67 22.72
N SER A 210 10.68 -3.90 23.22
CA SER A 210 9.91 -5.06 22.76
C SER A 210 8.43 -4.90 23.05
N SER A 211 8.06 -4.33 24.21
CA SER A 211 6.67 -4.02 24.54
C SER A 211 6.04 -2.99 23.59
N ALA A 212 6.81 -1.98 23.19
CA ALA A 212 6.34 -0.99 22.20
C ALA A 212 6.15 -1.64 20.82
N LEU A 213 7.06 -2.54 20.42
CA LEU A 213 6.94 -3.29 19.18
C LEU A 213 5.69 -4.18 19.16
N VAL A 214 5.38 -4.88 20.26
CA VAL A 214 4.14 -5.67 20.37
C VAL A 214 2.90 -4.79 20.16
N SER A 215 2.87 -3.59 20.74
CA SER A 215 1.75 -2.65 20.56
C SER A 215 1.59 -2.19 19.11
N GLU A 216 2.70 -1.87 18.43
CA GLU A 216 2.64 -1.47 17.02
C GLU A 216 2.26 -2.64 16.10
N GLU A 217 2.72 -3.86 16.41
CA GLU A 217 2.32 -5.07 15.68
C GLU A 217 0.80 -5.32 15.79
N GLU A 218 0.21 -5.12 16.97
CA GLU A 218 -1.23 -5.23 17.17
C GLU A 218 -2.02 -4.17 16.39
N LYS A 219 -1.50 -2.94 16.32
CA LYS A 219 -2.10 -1.86 15.53
C LYS A 219 -2.05 -2.15 14.03
N ILE A 220 -0.93 -2.66 13.53
CA ILE A 220 -0.79 -3.07 12.13
C ILE A 220 -1.75 -4.22 11.82
N ARG A 221 -1.84 -5.21 12.70
CA ARG A 221 -2.78 -6.34 12.56
C ARG A 221 -4.23 -5.88 12.47
N ALA A 222 -4.65 -4.94 13.32
CA ALA A 222 -6.00 -4.38 13.27
C ALA A 222 -6.30 -3.65 11.94
N LYS A 223 -5.34 -2.83 11.47
CA LYS A 223 -5.48 -2.14 10.19
C LYS A 223 -5.53 -3.09 9.00
N LEU A 224 -4.77 -4.18 9.06
CA LEU A 224 -4.79 -5.21 8.01
C LEU A 224 -6.15 -5.91 7.95
N ALA A 225 -6.76 -6.22 9.10
CA ALA A 225 -8.11 -6.78 9.16
C ALA A 225 -9.17 -5.82 8.58
N GLU A 226 -9.07 -4.51 8.86
CA GLU A 226 -9.96 -3.49 8.27
C GLU A 226 -9.82 -3.44 6.74
N MET A 227 -8.59 -3.48 6.23
CA MET A 227 -8.33 -3.50 4.78
C MET A 227 -8.86 -4.78 4.13
N GLU A 228 -8.76 -5.94 4.79
CA GLU A 228 -9.32 -7.20 4.30
C GLU A 228 -10.85 -7.16 4.23
N GLU A 229 -11.52 -6.54 5.21
CA GLU A 229 -12.97 -6.35 5.19
C GLU A 229 -13.40 -5.40 4.05
N GLU A 230 -12.70 -4.29 3.86
CA GLU A 230 -12.95 -3.36 2.75
C GLU A 230 -12.74 -4.05 1.39
N GLN A 231 -11.68 -4.85 1.26
CA GLN A 231 -11.41 -5.63 0.07
C GLN A 231 -12.55 -6.63 -0.23
N ALA A 232 -13.04 -7.35 0.79
CA ALA A 232 -14.16 -8.26 0.63
C ALA A 232 -15.44 -7.51 0.20
N SER A 233 -15.67 -6.30 0.72
CA SER A 233 -16.78 -5.45 0.29
C SER A 233 -16.65 -5.04 -1.19
N HIS A 234 -15.46 -4.62 -1.62
CA HIS A 234 -15.19 -4.31 -3.02
C HIS A 234 -15.39 -5.51 -3.94
N GLU A 235 -14.97 -6.71 -3.53
CA GLU A 235 -15.16 -7.93 -4.30
C GLU A 235 -16.65 -8.24 -4.53
N VAL A 236 -17.48 -8.10 -3.49
CA VAL A 236 -18.94 -8.24 -3.60
C VAL A 236 -19.53 -7.21 -4.56
N PHE A 237 -19.13 -5.93 -4.44
CA PHE A 237 -19.64 -4.87 -5.31
C PHE A 237 -19.25 -5.09 -6.78
N VAL A 238 -18.02 -5.52 -7.05
CA VAL A 238 -17.57 -5.87 -8.41
C VAL A 238 -18.39 -7.03 -8.96
N GLN A 239 -18.71 -8.03 -8.14
CA GLN A 239 -19.53 -9.14 -8.57
C GLN A 239 -20.96 -8.70 -8.93
N GLN A 240 -21.55 -7.79 -8.14
CA GLN A 240 -22.85 -7.18 -8.45
C GLN A 240 -22.83 -6.40 -9.77
N LEU A 241 -21.78 -5.61 -10.01
CA LEU A 241 -21.63 -4.87 -11.28
C LEU A 241 -21.51 -5.80 -12.48
N LYS A 242 -20.81 -6.93 -12.34
CA LYS A 242 -20.72 -7.94 -13.41
C LYS A 242 -22.09 -8.55 -13.73
N GLU A 243 -22.89 -8.83 -12.71
CA GLU A 243 -24.25 -9.36 -12.88
C GLU A 243 -25.14 -8.37 -13.64
N ILE A 244 -25.16 -7.10 -13.22
CA ILE A 244 -25.91 -6.03 -13.90
C ILE A 244 -25.45 -5.86 -15.35
N LEU A 245 -24.14 -5.94 -15.61
CA LEU A 245 -23.59 -5.80 -16.96
C LEU A 245 -24.03 -6.96 -17.86
N GLU A 246 -24.10 -8.17 -17.33
CA GLU A 246 -24.56 -9.34 -18.09
C GLU A 246 -26.07 -9.25 -18.37
N GLU A 247 -26.88 -8.88 -17.37
CA GLU A 247 -28.33 -8.64 -17.54
C GLU A 247 -28.59 -7.55 -18.61
N SER A 248 -27.86 -6.43 -18.54
CA SER A 248 -27.97 -5.35 -19.54
C SER A 248 -27.58 -5.82 -20.95
N ARG A 249 -26.59 -6.73 -21.06
CA ARG A 249 -26.16 -7.29 -22.35
C ARG A 249 -27.24 -8.21 -22.94
N GLU A 250 -27.90 -9.00 -22.10
CA GLU A 250 -29.04 -9.84 -22.50
C GLU A 250 -30.20 -8.98 -22.99
N GLU A 251 -30.60 -7.95 -22.24
CA GLU A 251 -31.66 -7.01 -22.63
C GLU A 251 -31.37 -6.32 -23.97
N ILE A 252 -30.13 -5.84 -24.18
CA ILE A 252 -29.72 -5.25 -25.47
C ILE A 252 -29.84 -6.28 -26.59
N GLY A 253 -29.45 -7.53 -26.34
CA GLY A 253 -29.60 -8.63 -27.29
C GLY A 253 -31.06 -8.86 -27.69
N GLU A 254 -31.97 -8.89 -26.73
CA GLU A 254 -33.42 -9.01 -26.97
C GLU A 254 -33.95 -7.85 -27.80
N ILE A 255 -33.65 -6.61 -27.42
CA ILE A 255 -34.06 -5.41 -28.17
C ILE A 255 -33.52 -5.44 -29.59
N GLN A 256 -32.26 -5.85 -29.80
CA GLN A 256 -31.66 -5.97 -31.12
C GLN A 256 -32.43 -6.99 -31.99
N THR A 257 -32.83 -8.14 -31.43
CA THR A 257 -33.64 -9.13 -32.15
C THR A 257 -35.05 -8.60 -32.49
N GLU A 258 -35.67 -7.85 -31.58
CA GLU A 258 -36.98 -7.24 -31.80
C GLU A 258 -36.91 -6.19 -32.93
N VAL A 259 -35.90 -5.31 -32.89
CA VAL A 259 -35.65 -4.30 -33.93
C VAL A 259 -35.45 -4.95 -35.30
N ASN A 260 -34.64 -6.01 -35.39
CA ASN A 260 -34.44 -6.75 -36.63
C ASN A 260 -35.76 -7.32 -37.18
N THR A 261 -36.59 -7.88 -36.30
CA THR A 261 -37.91 -8.43 -36.66
C THR A 261 -38.83 -7.33 -37.22
N TYR A 262 -38.88 -6.15 -36.59
CA TYR A 262 -39.65 -5.02 -37.11
C TYR A 262 -39.10 -4.51 -38.45
N GLN A 263 -37.79 -4.50 -38.63
CA GLN A 263 -37.16 -4.10 -39.88
C GLN A 263 -37.51 -5.06 -41.03
N GLU A 264 -37.47 -6.38 -40.78
CA GLU A 264 -37.91 -7.40 -41.74
C GLU A 264 -39.40 -7.25 -42.09
N ALA A 265 -40.25 -7.06 -41.08
CA ALA A 265 -41.69 -6.84 -41.29
C ALA A 265 -41.96 -5.58 -42.14
N ALA A 266 -41.20 -4.50 -41.92
CA ALA A 266 -41.29 -3.29 -42.70
C ALA A 266 -40.86 -3.50 -44.18
N ILE A 267 -39.82 -4.30 -44.42
CA ILE A 267 -39.39 -4.67 -45.78
C ILE A 267 -40.51 -5.45 -46.49
N VAL A 268 -41.05 -6.49 -45.85
CA VAL A 268 -42.14 -7.30 -46.42
C VAL A 268 -43.38 -6.46 -46.73
N LYS A 269 -43.73 -5.52 -45.84
CA LYS A 269 -44.85 -4.59 -46.07
C LYS A 269 -44.60 -3.73 -47.32
N ARG A 270 -43.40 -3.14 -47.44
CA ARG A 270 -43.01 -2.33 -48.60
C ARG A 270 -43.03 -3.14 -49.90
N GLU A 271 -42.58 -4.39 -49.89
CA GLU A 271 -42.65 -5.28 -51.07
C GLU A 271 -44.10 -5.59 -51.49
N LYS A 272 -44.99 -5.85 -50.52
CA LYS A 272 -46.42 -6.08 -50.79
C LYS A 272 -47.07 -4.84 -51.40
N GLU A 273 -46.81 -3.66 -50.83
CA GLU A 273 -47.30 -2.38 -51.36
C GLU A 273 -46.78 -2.10 -52.78
N ALA A 274 -45.50 -2.40 -53.05
CA ALA A 274 -44.92 -2.27 -54.39
C ALA A 274 -45.56 -3.22 -55.42
N ARG A 275 -45.92 -4.45 -55.02
CA ARG A 275 -46.64 -5.40 -55.89
C ARG A 275 -48.06 -4.92 -56.19
N VAL A 276 -48.78 -4.41 -55.19
CA VAL A 276 -50.12 -3.81 -55.39
C VAL A 276 -50.06 -2.59 -56.30
N ALA A 277 -49.02 -1.76 -56.21
CA ALA A 277 -48.79 -0.65 -57.12
C ALA A 277 -48.44 -1.10 -58.56
N HIS A 278 -47.84 -2.28 -58.74
CA HIS A 278 -47.55 -2.86 -60.04
C HIS A 278 -48.75 -3.56 -60.70
N GLU A 279 -49.71 -4.04 -59.90
CA GLU A 279 -50.96 -4.69 -60.35
C GLU A 279 -52.11 -3.72 -60.61
N GLN A 280 -51.97 -2.42 -60.30
CA GLN A 280 -52.92 -1.43 -60.81
C GLN A 280 -52.81 -1.35 -62.34
N PRO A 281 -53.91 -1.54 -63.09
CA PRO A 281 -53.86 -1.46 -64.54
C PRO A 281 -53.45 -0.04 -64.93
N LYS A 282 -52.34 0.08 -65.69
CA LYS A 282 -52.05 1.27 -66.47
C LYS A 282 -53.20 1.48 -67.44
N MET A 283 -54.21 2.24 -67.02
CA MET A 283 -55.19 2.81 -67.91
C MET A 283 -54.42 3.69 -68.90
N PHE A 284 -54.19 3.14 -70.10
CA PHE A 284 -53.71 3.86 -71.25
C PHE A 284 -54.61 5.08 -71.46
N HIS A 285 -54.17 6.24 -71.00
CA HIS A 285 -54.69 7.51 -71.48
C HIS A 285 -53.92 7.82 -72.75
N SER A 286 -54.63 7.64 -73.87
CA SER A 286 -54.23 8.13 -75.20
C SER A 286 -53.71 9.55 -75.08
N GLY A 287 -52.53 9.78 -75.65
CA GLY A 287 -51.74 10.97 -75.43
C GLY A 287 -52.41 12.28 -75.82
N GLN A 288 -52.06 13.33 -75.08
CA GLN A 288 -51.67 14.59 -75.69
C GLN A 288 -50.33 15.04 -75.12
N THR A 289 -49.45 15.34 -76.06
CA THR A 289 -48.08 15.80 -75.91
C THR A 289 -48.01 17.18 -75.28
N THR A 290 -47.17 17.36 -74.25
CA THR A 290 -46.27 18.54 -74.20
C THR A 290 -45.01 18.23 -73.39
N ARG A 291 -43.86 18.54 -74.01
CA ARG A 291 -42.50 18.53 -73.46
C ARG A 291 -42.37 19.40 -72.21
N PHE A 292 -41.52 19.02 -71.26
CA PHE A 292 -40.27 19.72 -70.90
C PHE A 292 -39.41 18.84 -69.98
N SER A 293 -38.09 18.95 -70.11
CA SER A 293 -37.04 18.07 -69.55
C SER A 293 -36.34 18.69 -68.31
N PRO A 294 -35.21 18.17 -67.77
CA PRO A 294 -35.17 17.55 -66.44
C PRO A 294 -34.17 18.22 -65.47
N SER A 295 -34.10 17.72 -64.22
CA SER A 295 -32.89 17.53 -63.39
C SER A 295 -33.09 17.98 -61.94
N GLN A 296 -32.92 17.07 -60.98
CA GLN A 296 -31.88 17.22 -59.95
C GLN A 296 -31.77 15.95 -59.10
N LYS A 297 -30.56 15.37 -59.12
CA LYS A 297 -30.07 14.43 -58.11
C LYS A 297 -30.02 15.15 -56.76
N VAL A 298 -30.53 14.53 -55.71
CA VAL A 298 -30.07 14.81 -54.34
C VAL A 298 -29.67 13.50 -53.69
N ASN A 299 -28.37 13.46 -53.42
CA ASN A 299 -27.63 12.47 -52.67
C ASN A 299 -27.87 12.78 -51.18
N LEU A 300 -28.31 11.82 -50.38
CA LEU A 300 -28.27 11.95 -48.91
C LEU A 300 -27.56 10.72 -48.35
N ASN A 301 -26.24 10.85 -48.36
CA ASN A 301 -25.34 10.19 -47.43
C ASN A 301 -25.52 10.91 -46.08
N TYR A 302 -25.92 10.19 -45.03
CA TYR A 302 -25.72 10.64 -43.65
C TYR A 302 -25.29 9.45 -42.81
N ASP A 303 -23.97 9.32 -42.73
CA ASP A 303 -23.27 8.83 -41.55
C ASP A 303 -23.82 9.57 -40.32
N MET A 304 -24.23 8.83 -39.30
CA MET A 304 -24.41 9.37 -37.97
C MET A 304 -23.44 8.62 -37.06
N GLU A 305 -22.24 9.20 -36.99
CA GLU A 305 -21.23 8.87 -36.00
C GLU A 305 -21.78 9.03 -34.58
N MET A 306 -21.23 8.17 -33.72
CA MET A 306 -21.38 8.16 -32.28
C MET A 306 -21.27 9.54 -31.64
N MET A 307 -22.19 9.84 -30.73
CA MET A 307 -21.88 10.67 -29.56
C MET A 307 -22.19 9.86 -28.31
N ILE A 308 -21.10 9.35 -27.73
CA ILE A 308 -21.01 8.93 -26.34
C ILE A 308 -20.85 10.23 -25.53
N VAL A 309 -21.79 10.47 -24.61
CA VAL A 309 -21.58 11.26 -23.38
C VAL A 309 -22.20 10.46 -22.24
#